data_AF-A0A447QII5-F1
#
_entry.id   AF-A0A447QII5-F1
#
_cell.length_a   1.000
_cell.length_b   1.000
_cell.length_c   1.000
_cell.angle_alpha   90.00
_cell.angle_beta   90.00
_cell.angle_gamma   90.00
#
_symmetry.space_group_name_H-M   'P 1'
#
loop_
_entity.id
_entity.type
_entity.pdbx_description
1 polymer ?
#
loop_
_entity_poly.entity_id
_entity_poly.type
_entity_poly.pdbx_seq_one_letter_code
_entity_poly.pdbx_strand_id
1 'polypeptide(L)'
;MRFFAVWVYLSACNLWDRAIGQWHRVLWLRARLLCLILRHTDYRLALAVSEASRWLPFVNRGLRGRAAVARANQRSLLGDGLQVDFIRQMRRRQVLELAATYGRNPQLLAEMASCSAQLNQVVAPLHAAGSR
;
A
#
# COMPACT_ATOMS: atom_id res chain seq x y z
N MET A 1 7.40 -50.81 -17.83
CA MET A 1 7.63 -50.03 -16.57
C MET A 1 8.18 -48.62 -16.80
N ARG A 2 9.12 -48.36 -17.73
CA ARG A 2 9.73 -47.02 -17.92
C ARG A 2 8.74 -45.92 -18.37
N PHE A 3 7.75 -46.26 -19.19
CA PHE A 3 6.73 -45.32 -19.66
C PHE A 3 5.77 -44.84 -18.55
N PHE A 4 5.52 -45.66 -17.53
CA PHE A 4 4.62 -45.28 -16.43
C PHE A 4 5.24 -44.19 -15.56
N ALA A 5 6.54 -44.29 -15.26
CA ALA A 5 7.26 -43.27 -14.49
C ALA A 5 7.29 -41.91 -15.21
N VAL A 6 7.53 -41.92 -16.53
CA VAL A 6 7.50 -40.70 -17.35
C VAL A 6 6.09 -40.11 -17.42
N TRP A 7 5.07 -40.96 -17.55
CA TRP A 7 3.66 -40.51 -17.59
C TRP A 7 3.20 -39.90 -16.26
N VAL A 8 3.56 -40.51 -15.12
CA VAL A 8 3.29 -39.96 -13.78
C VAL A 8 4.00 -38.62 -13.57
N TYR A 9 5.28 -38.53 -13.96
CA TYR A 9 6.05 -37.29 -13.86
C TYR A 9 5.43 -36.15 -14.69
N LEU A 10 5.13 -36.40 -15.97
CA LEU A 10 4.51 -35.40 -16.85
C LEU A 10 3.12 -34.98 -16.37
N SER A 11 2.33 -35.93 -15.83
CA SER A 11 1.02 -35.63 -15.27
C SER A 11 1.12 -34.76 -14.01
N ALA A 12 2.11 -35.02 -13.15
CA ALA A 12 2.37 -34.19 -11.98
C ALA A 12 2.80 -32.77 -12.36
N CYS A 13 3.73 -32.61 -13.31
CA CYS A 13 4.14 -31.29 -13.80
C CYS A 13 2.97 -30.50 -14.40
N ASN A 14 2.15 -31.13 -15.25
CA ASN A 14 0.96 -30.49 -15.81
C ASN A 14 -0.07 -30.08 -14.74
N LEU A 15 -0.21 -30.86 -13.67
CA LEU A 15 -1.10 -30.51 -12.55
C LEU A 15 -0.55 -29.31 -11.78
N TRP A 16 0.77 -29.26 -11.54
CA TRP A 16 1.44 -28.12 -10.93
C TRP A 16 1.30 -26.85 -11.75
N ASP A 17 1.52 -26.91 -13.07
CA ASP A 17 1.38 -25.75 -13.95
C ASP A 17 -0.07 -25.24 -13.97
N ARG A 18 -1.06 -26.15 -13.96
CA ARG A 18 -2.47 -25.77 -13.81
C ARG A 18 -2.77 -25.14 -12.47
N ALA A 19 -2.18 -25.64 -11.38
CA ALA A 19 -2.36 -25.10 -10.04
C ALA A 19 -1.74 -23.69 -9.93
N ILE A 20 -0.53 -23.49 -10.46
CA ILE A 20 0.15 -22.20 -10.53
C ILE A 20 -0.65 -21.22 -11.39
N GLY A 21 -1.11 -21.63 -12.57
CA GLY A 21 -1.93 -20.79 -13.44
C GLY A 21 -3.29 -20.43 -12.83
N GLN A 22 -3.90 -21.31 -12.04
CA GLN A 22 -5.11 -21.01 -11.27
C GLN A 22 -4.82 -20.03 -10.12
N TRP A 23 -3.71 -20.23 -9.42
CA TRP A 23 -3.27 -19.35 -8.34
C TRP A 23 -3.04 -17.92 -8.85
N HIS A 24 -2.34 -17.76 -9.98
CA HIS A 24 -2.14 -16.45 -10.61
C HIS A 24 -3.47 -15.80 -11.02
N ARG A 25 -4.43 -16.57 -11.55
CA ARG A 25 -5.77 -16.05 -11.88
C ARG A 25 -6.51 -15.57 -10.64
N VAL A 26 -6.47 -16.34 -9.55
CA VAL A 26 -7.08 -15.95 -8.26
C VAL A 26 -6.44 -14.67 -7.73
N LEU A 27 -5.11 -14.57 -7.76
CA LEU A 27 -4.39 -13.37 -7.35
C LEU A 27 -4.76 -12.15 -8.20
N TRP A 28 -4.84 -12.32 -9.53
CA TRP A 28 -5.21 -11.26 -10.45
C TRP A 28 -6.65 -10.79 -10.23
N LEU A 29 -7.61 -11.71 -10.06
CA LEU A 29 -9.00 -11.40 -9.74
C LEU A 29 -9.10 -10.66 -8.41
N ARG A 30 -8.37 -11.12 -7.39
CA ARG A 30 -8.30 -10.47 -6.08
C ARG A 30 -7.75 -9.04 -6.19
N ALA A 31 -6.69 -8.83 -6.97
CA ALA A 31 -6.15 -7.50 -7.20
C ALA A 31 -7.14 -6.58 -7.93
N ARG A 32 -7.84 -7.11 -8.95
CA ARG A 32 -8.87 -6.37 -9.69
C ARG A 32 -10.06 -5.99 -8.81
N LEU A 33 -10.54 -6.93 -7.98
CA LEU A 33 -11.58 -6.69 -7.00
C LEU A 33 -11.17 -5.62 -5.98
N LEU A 34 -9.95 -5.72 -5.45
CA LEU A 34 -9.41 -4.69 -4.56
C LEU A 34 -9.42 -3.31 -5.23
N CYS A 35 -8.93 -3.20 -6.47
CA CYS A 35 -8.95 -1.93 -7.21
C CYS A 35 -10.36 -1.39 -7.40
N LEU A 36 -11.34 -2.26 -7.72
CA LEU A 36 -12.74 -1.86 -7.87
C LEU A 36 -13.34 -1.37 -6.56
N ILE A 37 -13.07 -2.07 -5.45
CA ILE A 37 -13.49 -1.67 -4.10
C ILE A 37 -12.87 -0.31 -3.76
N LEU A 38 -11.55 -0.16 -3.91
CA LEU A 38 -10.84 1.10 -3.64
C LEU A 38 -11.34 2.27 -4.51
N ARG A 39 -11.83 1.99 -5.73
CA ARG A 39 -12.39 2.99 -6.64
C ARG A 39 -13.77 3.49 -6.22
N HIS A 40 -14.64 2.60 -5.73
CA HIS A 40 -16.05 2.92 -5.46
C HIS A 40 -16.37 3.12 -3.98
N THR A 41 -15.59 2.52 -3.08
CA THR A 41 -15.77 2.68 -1.65
C THR A 41 -15.11 3.99 -1.20
N ASP A 42 -15.74 4.67 -0.25
CA ASP A 42 -15.12 5.82 0.41
C ASP A 42 -13.78 5.40 1.01
N TYR A 43 -12.71 6.11 0.64
CA TYR A 43 -11.36 5.82 1.12
C TYR A 43 -11.26 5.93 2.66
N ARG A 44 -12.19 6.66 3.29
CA ARG A 44 -12.36 6.74 4.75
C ARG A 44 -12.67 5.39 5.39
N LEU A 45 -13.48 4.55 4.75
CA LEU A 45 -13.74 3.20 5.23
C LEU A 45 -12.50 2.32 5.12
N ALA A 46 -11.73 2.45 4.03
CA ALA A 46 -10.46 1.76 3.88
C ALA A 46 -9.46 2.18 4.99
N LEU A 47 -9.44 3.47 5.36
CA LEU A 47 -8.66 3.96 6.48
C LEU A 47 -9.15 3.39 7.82
N ALA A 48 -10.46 3.38 8.07
CA ALA A 48 -11.04 2.82 9.30
C ALA A 48 -10.72 1.32 9.45
N VAL A 49 -10.85 0.55 8.37
CA VAL A 49 -10.46 -0.87 8.32
C VAL A 49 -8.96 -1.03 8.57
N SER A 50 -8.12 -0.13 8.04
CA SER A 50 -6.67 -0.16 8.29
C SER A 50 -6.32 0.10 9.76
N GLU A 51 -7.08 0.96 10.43
CA GLU A 51 -6.93 1.24 11.86
C GLU A 51 -7.44 0.07 12.71
N ALA A 52 -8.56 -0.57 12.34
CA ALA A 52 -9.04 -1.79 12.98
C ALA A 52 -8.06 -2.97 12.80
N SER A 53 -7.43 -3.11 11.64
CA SER A 53 -6.43 -4.16 11.40
C SER A 53 -5.12 -3.96 12.19
N ARG A 54 -4.95 -2.83 12.89
CA ARG A 54 -3.81 -2.60 13.80
C ARG A 54 -3.82 -3.58 14.97
N TRP A 55 -5.00 -4.04 15.39
CA TRP A 55 -5.15 -5.01 16.47
C TRP A 55 -4.64 -6.40 16.09
N LEU A 56 -4.45 -6.69 14.80
CA LEU A 56 -3.84 -7.95 14.36
C LEU A 56 -2.31 -7.90 14.47
N PRO A 57 -1.68 -8.70 15.36
CA PRO A 57 -0.24 -8.64 15.62
C PRO A 57 0.60 -9.08 14.40
N PHE A 58 0.05 -9.93 13.54
CA PHE A 58 0.73 -10.45 12.35
C PHE A 58 0.95 -9.40 11.27
N VAL A 59 0.03 -8.44 11.13
CA VAL A 59 0.09 -7.40 10.09
C VAL A 59 1.18 -6.34 10.41
N ASN A 60 1.62 -6.26 11.66
CA ASN A 60 2.53 -5.21 12.13
C ASN A 60 4.02 -5.59 12.16
N ARG A 61 4.40 -6.87 12.01
CA ARG A 61 5.79 -7.31 12.25
C ARG A 61 6.80 -6.56 11.37
N GLY A 62 6.57 -6.46 10.07
CA GLY A 62 7.48 -5.73 9.16
C GLY A 62 7.48 -4.21 9.38
N LEU A 63 6.36 -3.65 9.86
CA LEU A 63 6.23 -2.21 10.12
C LEU A 63 6.94 -1.79 11.41
N ARG A 64 7.04 -2.68 12.41
CA ARG A 64 7.71 -2.39 13.69
C ARG A 64 9.20 -2.10 13.52
N GLY A 65 9.90 -2.86 12.67
CA GLY A 65 11.31 -2.62 12.37
C GLY A 65 11.53 -1.26 11.70
N ARG A 66 10.71 -0.93 10.70
CA ARG A 66 10.77 0.39 10.02
C ARG A 66 10.42 1.54 10.97
N ALA A 67 9.46 1.33 11.87
CA ALA A 67 9.08 2.32 12.87
C ALA A 67 10.18 2.55 13.91
N ALA A 68 10.94 1.52 14.30
CA ALA A 68 12.09 1.68 15.19
C ALA A 68 13.19 2.53 14.54
N VAL A 69 13.51 2.27 13.26
CA VAL A 69 14.46 3.09 12.49
C VAL A 69 13.96 4.53 12.32
N ALA A 70 12.70 4.71 11.95
CA ALA A 70 12.11 6.05 11.81
C ALA A 70 12.18 6.83 13.13
N ARG A 71 11.94 6.17 14.27
CA ARG A 71 12.05 6.78 15.60
C ARG A 71 13.50 7.16 15.94
N ALA A 72 14.48 6.30 15.62
CA ALA A 72 15.89 6.62 15.81
C ALA A 72 16.30 7.84 14.96
N ASN A 73 15.89 7.87 13.69
CA ASN A 73 16.15 9.00 12.80
C ASN A 73 15.49 10.28 13.30
N GLN A 74 14.26 10.20 13.79
CA GLN A 74 13.56 11.32 14.36
C GLN A 74 14.31 11.91 15.55
N ARG A 75 14.75 11.05 16.49
CA ARG A 75 15.53 11.49 17.65
C ARG A 75 16.81 12.21 17.24
N SER A 76 17.50 11.69 16.22
CA SER A 76 18.73 12.30 15.71
C SER A 76 18.50 13.66 15.05
N LEU A 77 17.37 13.86 14.35
CA LEU A 77 17.12 15.05 13.53
C LEU A 77 16.33 16.13 14.27
N LEU A 78 15.41 15.74 15.15
CA LEU A 78 14.40 16.60 15.76
C LEU A 78 14.43 16.55 17.29
N GLY A 79 15.30 15.73 17.89
CA GLY A 79 15.29 15.44 19.33
C GLY A 79 14.06 14.64 19.77
N ASP A 80 13.81 14.59 21.07
CA ASP A 80 12.71 13.80 21.67
C ASP A 80 11.38 14.59 21.79
N GLY A 81 11.30 15.81 21.25
CA GLY A 81 10.16 16.72 21.46
C GLY A 81 8.85 16.32 20.75
N LEU A 82 8.91 15.42 19.76
CA LEU A 82 7.74 15.01 18.97
C LEU A 82 7.41 13.54 19.22
N GLN A 83 6.18 13.25 19.64
CA GLN A 83 5.68 11.88 19.67
C GLN A 83 4.86 11.60 18.42
N VAL A 84 5.47 10.96 17.43
CA VAL A 84 4.81 10.57 16.18
C VAL A 84 4.57 9.07 16.16
N ASP A 85 3.31 8.65 15.98
CA ASP A 85 2.98 7.24 15.70
C ASP A 85 3.30 6.92 14.23
N PHE A 86 4.56 6.55 13.99
CA PHE A 86 5.07 6.19 12.67
C PHE A 86 4.30 5.05 12.02
N ILE A 87 3.86 4.07 12.81
CA ILE A 87 3.13 2.92 12.27
C ILE A 87 1.79 3.38 11.73
N ARG A 88 1.08 4.23 12.48
CA ARG A 88 -0.19 4.81 12.03
C ARG A 88 -0.01 5.68 10.79
N GLN A 89 0.98 6.58 10.78
CA GLN A 89 1.23 7.43 9.62
C GLN A 89 1.59 6.63 8.37
N MET A 90 2.47 5.63 8.50
CA MET A 90 2.89 4.79 7.38
C MET A 90 1.72 3.98 6.81
N ARG A 91 0.88 3.38 7.67
CA ARG A 91 -0.32 2.64 7.23
C ARG A 91 -1.30 3.55 6.50
N ARG A 92 -1.60 4.72 7.06
CA ARG A 92 -2.47 5.70 6.41
C ARG A 92 -1.93 6.08 5.04
N ARG A 93 -0.63 6.38 4.95
CA ARG A 93 0.03 6.70 3.68
C ARG A 93 -0.10 5.55 2.67
N GLN A 94 0.18 4.32 3.07
CA GLN A 94 0.07 3.15 2.18
C GLN A 94 -1.35 2.97 1.63
N VAL A 95 -2.38 3.13 2.46
CA VAL A 95 -3.78 3.03 2.02
C VAL A 95 -4.13 4.13 1.03
N LEU A 96 -3.74 5.37 1.32
CA LEU A 96 -3.97 6.50 0.43
C LEU A 96 -3.23 6.32 -0.91
N GLU A 97 -1.98 5.86 -0.87
CA GLU A 97 -1.16 5.60 -2.06
C GLU A 97 -1.78 4.48 -2.92
N LEU A 98 -2.29 3.42 -2.28
CA LEU A 98 -2.98 2.32 -2.97
C LEU A 98 -4.29 2.81 -3.61
N ALA A 99 -5.07 3.62 -2.87
CA ALA A 99 -6.33 4.18 -3.34
C ALA A 99 -6.14 5.19 -4.48
N ALA A 100 -5.09 6.01 -4.42
CA ALA A 100 -4.76 6.98 -5.45
C ALA A 100 -4.19 6.29 -6.70
N THR A 101 -3.20 5.40 -6.54
CA THR A 101 -2.47 4.80 -7.67
C THR A 101 -3.29 3.72 -8.37
N TYR A 102 -3.84 2.78 -7.61
CA TYR A 102 -4.48 1.59 -8.16
C TYR A 102 -6.01 1.72 -8.19
N GLY A 103 -6.60 2.29 -7.13
CA GLY A 103 -8.04 2.57 -7.09
C GLY A 103 -8.46 3.75 -7.96
N ARG A 104 -7.55 4.72 -8.21
CA ARG A 104 -7.84 6.03 -8.81
C ARG A 104 -9.12 6.64 -8.27
N ASN A 105 -9.26 6.61 -6.95
CA ASN A 105 -10.48 7.05 -6.28
C ASN A 105 -10.73 8.54 -6.60
N PRO A 106 -11.87 8.90 -7.23
CA PRO A 106 -12.09 10.25 -7.72
C PRO A 106 -12.21 11.28 -6.61
N GLN A 107 -12.80 10.92 -5.46
CA GLN A 107 -12.92 11.82 -4.31
C GLN A 107 -11.54 12.13 -3.72
N LEU A 108 -10.72 11.10 -3.52
CA LEU A 108 -9.36 11.27 -2.99
C LEU A 108 -8.50 12.12 -3.94
N LEU A 109 -8.59 11.87 -5.24
CA LEU A 109 -7.84 12.65 -6.24
C LEU A 109 -8.30 14.11 -6.27
N ALA A 110 -9.60 14.38 -6.13
CA ALA A 110 -10.12 15.74 -6.06
C ALA A 110 -9.63 16.48 -4.79
N GLU A 111 -9.63 15.80 -3.63
CA GLU A 111 -9.08 16.36 -2.38
C GLU A 111 -7.57 16.57 -2.46
N MET A 112 -6.82 15.66 -3.09
CA MET A 112 -5.40 15.85 -3.31
C MET A 112 -5.11 17.03 -4.23
N ALA A 113 -5.92 17.23 -5.27
CA ALA A 113 -5.80 18.37 -6.18
C ALA A 113 -6.15 19.70 -5.49
N SER A 114 -7.16 19.71 -4.62
CA SER A 114 -7.50 20.93 -3.87
C SER A 114 -6.43 21.27 -2.84
N CYS A 115 -5.92 20.28 -2.11
CA CYS A 115 -4.81 20.46 -1.17
C CYS A 115 -3.52 20.91 -1.88
N SER A 116 -3.21 20.34 -3.06
CA SER A 116 -2.03 20.74 -3.83
C SER A 116 -2.17 22.16 -4.36
N ALA A 117 -3.37 22.57 -4.79
CA ALA A 117 -3.64 23.94 -5.20
C ALA A 117 -3.44 24.93 -4.05
N GLN A 118 -3.96 24.62 -2.85
CA GLN A 118 -3.75 25.46 -1.66
C GLN A 118 -2.28 25.56 -1.27
N LEU A 119 -1.55 24.44 -1.30
CA LEU A 119 -0.11 24.44 -1.01
C LEU A 119 0.66 25.26 -2.04
N ASN A 120 0.32 25.13 -3.32
CA ASN A 120 0.97 25.89 -4.39
C ASN A 120 0.77 27.39 -4.26
N GLN A 121 -0.33 27.88 -3.67
CA GLN A 121 -0.50 29.31 -3.40
C GLN A 121 0.59 29.85 -2.46
N VAL A 122 1.08 29.04 -1.53
CA VAL A 122 2.16 29.42 -0.60
C VAL A 122 3.54 29.12 -1.18
N VAL A 123 3.69 28.01 -1.91
CA VAL A 123 4.99 27.53 -2.38
C VAL A 123 5.43 28.15 -3.72
N ALA A 124 4.50 28.44 -4.64
CA ALA A 124 4.81 29.10 -5.91
C ALA A 124 5.57 30.44 -5.74
N PRO A 125 5.18 31.36 -4.84
CA PRO A 125 5.95 32.59 -4.63
C PRO A 125 7.35 32.34 -4.06
N LEU A 126 7.52 31.30 -3.22
CA LEU A 126 8.83 30.91 -2.69
C LEU A 126 9.76 30.37 -3.79
N HIS A 127 9.22 29.58 -4.73
CA HIS A 127 9.98 29.13 -5.90
C HIS A 127 10.36 30.27 -6.84
N ALA A 128 9.48 31.24 -7.03
CA ALA A 128 9.76 32.43 -7.84
C ALA A 128 10.85 33.32 -7.20
N ALA A 129 10.91 33.37 -5.86
CA ALA A 129 11.92 34.12 -5.13
C ALA A 129 13.30 33.43 -5.11
N GLY A 130 13.35 32.10 -5.03
CA GLY A 130 14.61 31.32 -4.98
C GLY A 130 15.20 30.95 -6.34
N SER A 131 14.57 31.33 -7.44
CA SER A 131 15.07 31.12 -8.82
C SER A 131 15.73 32.38 -9.42
N ARG A 132 15.92 33.42 -8.61
CA ARG A 132 16.78 34.58 -8.88
C ARG A 132 18.03 34.49 -8.02
#